data_AF-A0A952K7Q1-F1
#
_entry.id   AF-A0A952K7Q1-F1
#
_cell.length_a   1.000
_cell.length_b   1.000
_cell.length_c   1.000
_cell.angle_alpha   90.00
_cell.angle_beta   90.00
_cell.angle_gamma   90.00
#
_symmetry.space_group_name_H-M   'P 1'
#
loop_
_entity.id
_entity.type
_entity.pdbx_description
1 polymer ?
#
loop_
_entity_poly.entity_id
_entity_poly.type
_entity_poly.pdbx_seq_one_letter_code
_entity_poly.pdbx_strand_id
1 'polypeptide(L)' 'DFRDFAGFTGSFWADKIGTAEVTGVGGKYTITGSADGNFTDNPSNAVTATFRIEASC' A
#
# COMPACT_ATOMS: atom_id res chain seq x y z
N ASP A 1 -2.42 4.39 -4.45
CA ASP A 1 -1.60 4.06 -5.62
C ASP A 1 -0.14 4.15 -5.20
N PHE A 2 0.62 3.08 -5.41
CA PHE A 2 2.05 2.97 -5.11
C PHE A 2 2.82 3.07 -6.43
N ARG A 3 3.80 3.97 -6.50
CA ARG A 3 4.61 4.21 -7.69
C ARG A 3 6.08 4.04 -7.35
N ASP A 4 6.65 2.91 -7.75
CA ASP A 4 8.04 2.54 -7.48
C ASP A 4 8.44 2.73 -6.01
N PHE A 5 7.54 2.35 -5.10
CA PHE A 5 7.79 2.47 -3.66
C PHE A 5 8.58 1.25 -3.21
N ALA A 6 9.89 1.44 -2.98
CA ALA A 6 10.83 0.34 -2.70
C ALA A 6 10.78 -0.77 -3.78
N GLY A 7 10.63 -0.38 -5.05
CA GLY A 7 10.52 -1.31 -6.18
C GLY A 7 9.12 -1.89 -6.38
N PHE A 8 8.13 -1.53 -5.57
CA PHE A 8 6.75 -1.98 -5.74
C PHE A 8 5.90 -0.93 -6.47
N THR A 9 5.16 -1.37 -7.49
CA THR A 9 4.09 -0.59 -8.13
C THR A 9 2.79 -1.36 -7.99
N GLY A 10 1.74 -0.70 -7.52
CA GLY A 10 0.49 -1.38 -7.21
C GLY A 10 -0.60 -0.46 -6.69
N SER A 11 -1.77 -1.03 -6.45
CA SER A 11 -2.94 -0.27 -6.08
C SER A 11 -3.79 -0.99 -5.03
N PHE A 12 -4.36 -0.18 -4.15
CA PHE A 12 -5.45 -0.56 -3.27
C PHE A 12 -6.71 0.17 -3.74
N TRP A 13 -7.83 -0.54 -3.77
CA TRP A 13 -9.16 -0.01 -4.06
C TRP A 13 -10.15 -0.57 -3.04
N ALA A 14 -10.75 0.31 -2.25
CA ALA A 14 -11.74 -0.08 -1.25
C ALA A 14 -12.85 -0.95 -1.89
N ASP A 15 -13.20 -2.03 -1.20
CA ASP A 15 -14.21 -3.02 -1.61
C ASP A 15 -13.96 -3.71 -2.96
N LYS A 16 -12.74 -3.61 -3.50
CA LYS A 16 -12.34 -4.21 -4.78
C LYS A 16 -11.03 -4.99 -4.70
N ILE A 17 -9.96 -4.35 -4.23
CA ILE A 17 -8.59 -4.86 -4.31
C ILE A 17 -7.83 -4.45 -3.04
N GLY A 18 -7.34 -5.45 -2.30
CA GLY A 18 -6.62 -5.25 -1.03
C GLY A 18 -7.51 -4.82 0.14
N THR A 19 -6.89 -4.53 1.27
CA THR A 19 -7.54 -3.98 2.49
C THR A 19 -6.77 -2.77 2.99
N ALA A 20 -7.45 -1.85 3.68
CA ALA A 20 -6.78 -0.75 4.37
C ALA A 20 -7.56 -0.34 5.62
N GLU A 21 -6.84 -0.13 6.71
CA GLU A 21 -7.34 0.44 7.96
C GLU A 21 -6.52 1.69 8.29
N VAL A 22 -7.20 2.71 8.83
CA VAL A 22 -6.59 3.98 9.22
C VAL A 22 -6.84 4.22 10.69
N THR A 23 -5.77 4.51 11.43
CA THR A 23 -5.84 5.03 12.80
C THR A 23 -5.17 6.41 12.84
N GLY A 24 -5.64 7.30 13.71
CA GLY A 24 -5.06 8.63 13.83
C GLY A 24 -5.27 9.27 15.19
N VAL A 25 -4.21 9.86 15.74
CA VAL A 25 -4.20 10.59 17.02
C VAL A 25 -3.29 11.81 16.92
N GLY A 26 -3.81 12.99 17.25
CA GLY A 26 -2.99 14.22 17.38
C GLY A 26 -2.21 14.60 16.11
N GLY A 27 -2.84 14.51 14.94
CA GLY A 27 -2.22 14.83 13.65
C GLY A 27 -1.29 13.73 13.10
N LYS A 28 -1.09 12.62 13.82
CA LYS A 28 -0.38 11.44 13.33
C LYS A 28 -1.35 10.42 12.80
N TYR A 29 -1.08 9.90 11.62
CA TYR A 29 -1.89 8.90 10.93
C TYR A 29 -1.04 7.66 10.67
N THR A 30 -1.65 6.50 10.90
CA THR A 30 -1.11 5.20 10.54
C THR A 30 -2.11 4.53 9.61
N ILE A 31 -1.66 4.18 8.41
CA ILE A 31 -2.43 3.42 7.43
C ILE A 31 -1.77 2.05 7.29
N THR A 32 -2.50 0.98 7.56
CA THR A 32 -2.04 -0.40 7.35
C THR A 32 -2.95 -1.12 6.39
N GLY A 33 -2.38 -1.89 5.47
CA GLY A 33 -3.19 -2.54 4.46
C GLY A 33 -2.42 -3.48 3.55
N SER A 34 -3.08 -3.86 2.46
CA SER A 34 -2.51 -4.59 1.33
C SER A 34 -2.87 -3.95 0.00
N ALA A 35 -1.97 -4.09 -0.97
CA ALA A 35 -2.16 -3.63 -2.34
C ALA A 35 -1.71 -4.72 -3.31
N ASP A 36 -2.40 -4.83 -4.44
CA ASP A 36 -2.01 -5.75 -5.50
C ASP A 36 -1.17 -5.01 -6.53
N GLY A 37 -0.14 -5.68 -7.02
CA GLY A 37 0.84 -5.08 -7.92
C GLY A 37 1.95 -6.05 -8.28
N ASN A 38 3.12 -5.49 -8.56
CA ASN A 38 4.31 -6.22 -8.97
C ASN A 38 5.57 -5.48 -8.51
N PHE A 39 6.66 -6.25 -8.35
CA PHE A 39 7.98 -5.68 -8.11
C PHE A 39 8.70 -5.42 -9.43
N THR A 40 9.53 -4.38 -9.48
CA THR A 40 10.29 -3.96 -10.66
C THR A 40 11.28 -5.02 -11.14
N ASP A 41 11.79 -5.88 -10.25
CA ASP A 41 12.69 -6.99 -10.56
C ASP A 41 11.97 -8.22 -11.14
N ASN A 42 10.65 -8.30 -10.98
CA ASN A 42 9.82 -9.36 -11.52
C ASN A 42 8.44 -8.81 -11.96
N PRO A 43 8.41 -7.96 -13.00
CA PRO A 43 7.22 -7.19 -13.35
C PRO A 43 6.06 -8.05 -13.89
N SER A 44 6.31 -9.28 -14.33
CA SER A 44 5.26 -10.20 -14.78
C SER A 44 4.61 -10.99 -13.64
N ASN A 45 5.15 -10.93 -12.43
CA ASN A 45 4.63 -11.65 -11.29
C ASN A 45 3.72 -10.76 -10.44
N ALA A 46 2.41 -11.01 -10.52
CA ALA A 46 1.43 -10.34 -9.68
C ALA A 46 1.56 -10.82 -8.23
N VAL A 47 1.58 -9.88 -7.29
CA VAL A 47 1.70 -10.13 -5.85
C VAL A 47 0.75 -9.22 -5.07
N THR A 48 0.33 -9.69 -3.91
CA THR A 48 -0.30 -8.86 -2.88
C THR A 48 0.76 -8.49 -1.85
N ALA A 49 1.10 -7.20 -1.74
CA ALA A 49 2.06 -6.68 -0.78
C ALA A 49 1.33 -6.03 0.39
N THR A 50 1.77 -6.29 1.62
CA THR A 50 1.30 -5.55 2.80
C THR A 50 2.10 -4.27 2.95
N PHE A 51 1.47 -3.23 3.48
CA PHE A 51 2.10 -1.94 3.71
C PHE A 51 1.71 -1.34 5.05
N ARG A 52 2.59 -0.46 5.53
CA ARG A 52 2.33 0.43 6.66
C ARG A 52 2.88 1.80 6.31
N ILE A 53 2.02 2.82 6.31
CA ILE A 53 2.38 4.21 6.06
C ILE A 53 2.11 4.98 7.34
N GLU A 54 3.13 5.67 7.84
CA GLU A 54 3.02 6.60 8.96
C GLU A 54 3.29 8.01 8.45
N ALA A 55 2.37 8.93 8.73
CA ALA A 55 2.47 10.31 8.31
C ALA A 55 2.01 11.25 9.43
N SER A 56 2.55 12.46 9.45
CA SER A 56 2.10 13.54 10.32
C SER A 56 1.73 14.76 9.49
N CYS A 57 0.60 15.38 9.80
CA CYS A 57 0.15 16.63 9.20
C CYS A 57 0.18 17.77 10.20
#